data_AF-A0A349KU39-F1
#
_entry.id   AF-A0A349KU39-F1
#
_cell.length_a   1.000
_cell.length_b   1.000
_cell.length_c   1.000
_cell.angle_alpha   90.00
_cell.angle_beta   90.00
_cell.angle_gamma   90.00
#
_symmetry.space_group_name_H-M   'P 1'
#
loop_
_entity.id
_entity.type
_entity.pdbx_description
1 polymer ?
#
loop_
_entity_poly.entity_id
_entity_poly.type
_entity_poly.pdbx_seq_one_letter_code
_entity_poly.pdbx_strand_id
1 'polypeptide(L)'
;IVISPLSSDLQRLMEANGSDYPTEKQNLATRLSVTPAQVVSDANAVTDAAAKKAMLTESNALGNRFAYAISKLDRGDLYPDALAFPGGDPEIKGLSGVTSATAAVTDTRKAITFQQSQQAAFEIEGVPRYDQIFIVMLENKGTNTILNSPLAPKINGYLKEGNQFTSYFATGNPSEPNYTALGGADDFGISDDSPWNCDASGANAVKDLPLPDKTQPGLASSPFNPTCTQPAAINHNVTAPNLFNALTSAGMSWRTYSESMNPGQDFRTDSVADAAVSAADRVYAPGTLNGNTTAIGNAALSLPMPAGLYKTKHHPGMAYQNVRSAPEFKFSNRTLGGGQWDASLLKSSAYAVPAGYDVDQFGSDLASGNVGNINFIMPDQCDDMHSINVSGKAGGVTATASDCSGSNIITRGDNYVDALVKKIKASKLWSNPQKKVAIVIMFDEGSATAGFNSCCGWNTANSTVAKPLKRNADGTWSPDTSVVNYTKGNRGHGESIYGVLTNQADAPKGQSDSDAYSHFSFVRTLQDMFQLADPKVDASYMNRSKYSERFIAQNILNLPEYAGSADTHFDAVRPMNHAYVIPASYVQKQSSDIAAGTQAQVGPDATQVNLWALKK
;
A
#
# COMPACT_ATOMS: atom_id res chain seq x y z
N ILE A 1 6.37 17.69 35.86
CA ILE A 1 5.82 16.75 34.86
C ILE A 1 4.66 17.47 34.21
N VAL A 2 4.70 17.68 32.90
CA VAL A 2 3.56 18.26 32.16
C VAL A 2 2.57 17.15 31.86
N ILE A 3 1.27 17.38 32.07
CA ILE A 3 0.23 16.48 31.56
C ILE A 3 0.13 16.76 30.06
N SER A 4 0.61 15.82 29.26
CA SER A 4 0.64 15.88 27.79
C SER A 4 0.28 14.51 27.20
N PRO A 5 -0.02 14.44 25.89
CA PRO A 5 -0.21 13.14 25.23
C PRO A 5 0.96 12.17 25.45
N LEU A 6 2.21 12.67 25.45
CA LEU A 6 3.39 11.84 25.73
C LEU A 6 3.40 11.29 27.16
N SER A 7 3.08 12.09 28.17
CA SER A 7 3.03 11.59 29.55
C SER A 7 1.88 10.60 29.76
N SER A 8 0.77 10.77 29.05
CA SER A 8 -0.35 9.82 29.08
C SER A 8 0.02 8.50 28.40
N ASP A 9 0.80 8.54 27.32
CA ASP A 9 1.28 7.34 26.65
C ASP A 9 2.26 6.55 27.53
N LEU A 10 3.06 7.20 28.36
CA LEU A 10 3.90 6.50 29.36
C LEU A 10 3.06 5.66 30.33
N GLN A 11 1.96 6.20 30.84
CA GLN A 11 1.03 5.46 31.69
C GLN A 11 0.46 4.24 30.94
N ARG A 12 -0.04 4.47 29.73
CA ARG A 12 -0.59 3.40 28.89
C ARG A 12 0.45 2.30 28.58
N LEU A 13 1.69 2.67 28.31
CA LEU A 13 2.79 1.75 28.02
C LEU A 13 3.16 0.90 29.23
N MET A 14 3.22 1.49 30.43
CA MET A 14 3.47 0.73 31.66
C MET A 14 2.43 -0.37 31.86
N GLU A 15 1.16 -0.03 31.64
CA GLU A 15 0.04 -0.97 31.72
C GLU A 15 0.08 -2.03 30.61
N ALA A 16 0.34 -1.62 29.37
CA ALA A 16 0.38 -2.52 28.21
C ALA A 16 1.53 -3.54 28.29
N ASN A 17 2.66 -3.13 28.86
CA ASN A 17 3.88 -3.93 28.91
C ASN A 17 4.09 -4.61 30.27
N GLY A 18 3.28 -4.29 31.29
CA GLY A 18 3.54 -4.73 32.67
C GLY A 18 4.89 -4.23 33.19
N SER A 19 5.24 -2.98 32.86
CA SER A 19 6.56 -2.38 33.04
C SER A 19 6.51 -1.20 34.02
N ASP A 20 7.65 -0.52 34.24
CA ASP A 20 7.77 0.62 35.15
C ASP A 20 8.04 1.95 34.44
N TYR A 21 7.84 3.05 35.19
CA TYR A 21 7.98 4.40 34.65
C TYR A 21 9.39 4.71 34.12
N PRO A 22 10.49 4.41 34.84
CA PRO A 22 11.83 4.61 34.31
C PRO A 22 12.07 3.89 32.97
N THR A 23 11.60 2.65 32.85
CA THR A 23 11.74 1.83 31.64
C THR A 23 10.97 2.43 30.48
N GLU A 24 9.67 2.70 30.64
CA GLU A 24 8.85 3.22 29.54
C GLU A 24 9.23 4.65 29.14
N LYS A 25 9.71 5.45 30.09
CA LYS A 25 10.27 6.77 29.80
C LYS A 25 11.52 6.67 28.91
N GLN A 26 12.40 5.72 29.19
CA GLN A 26 13.60 5.47 28.37
C GLN A 26 13.23 4.88 27.00
N ASN A 27 12.24 3.99 26.95
CA ASN A 27 11.74 3.41 25.70
C ASN A 27 11.16 4.47 24.76
N LEU A 28 10.26 5.32 25.28
CA LEU A 28 9.65 6.40 24.51
C LEU A 28 10.70 7.44 24.06
N ALA A 29 11.68 7.76 24.91
CA ALA A 29 12.79 8.62 24.55
C ALA A 29 13.60 8.05 23.37
N THR A 30 13.92 6.75 23.43
CA THR A 30 14.62 6.02 22.38
C THR A 30 13.81 5.96 21.08
N ARG A 31 12.49 5.73 21.16
CA ARG A 31 11.58 5.72 19.99
C ARG A 31 11.58 7.05 19.24
N LEU A 32 11.63 8.16 19.98
CA LEU A 32 11.56 9.52 19.44
C LEU A 32 12.93 10.14 19.15
N SER A 33 14.02 9.44 19.49
CA SER A 33 15.39 9.97 19.42
C SER A 33 15.57 11.26 20.23
N VAL A 34 14.98 11.31 21.43
CA VAL A 34 15.08 12.43 22.38
C VAL A 34 15.64 11.96 23.73
N THR A 35 15.94 12.87 24.64
CA THR A 35 16.34 12.52 26.00
C THR A 35 15.13 12.15 26.87
N PRO A 36 15.29 11.26 27.88
CA PRO A 36 14.23 10.96 28.84
C PRO A 36 13.65 12.21 29.53
N ALA A 37 14.49 13.21 29.82
CA ALA A 37 14.04 14.47 30.41
C ALA A 37 13.07 15.24 29.50
N GLN A 38 13.34 15.24 28.19
CA GLN A 38 12.49 15.91 27.20
C GLN A 38 11.11 15.28 27.08
N VAL A 39 10.99 13.94 27.15
CA VAL A 39 9.70 13.22 27.00
C VAL A 39 8.59 13.76 27.90
N VAL A 40 8.94 14.27 29.09
CA VAL A 40 8.00 14.77 30.09
C VAL A 40 8.08 16.29 30.33
N SER A 41 8.81 17.01 29.46
CA SER A 41 8.88 18.47 29.46
C SER A 41 7.84 19.10 28.54
N ASP A 42 7.66 20.42 28.63
CA ASP A 42 6.91 21.17 27.63
C ASP A 42 7.67 21.17 26.29
N ALA A 43 7.08 20.56 25.27
CA ALA A 43 7.65 20.49 23.93
C ALA A 43 7.93 21.89 23.35
N ASN A 44 7.17 22.92 23.74
CA ASN A 44 7.36 24.27 23.26
C ASN A 44 8.65 24.92 23.78
N ALA A 45 9.10 24.51 24.96
CA ALA A 45 10.32 24.99 25.61
C ALA A 45 11.59 24.24 25.15
N VAL A 46 11.46 23.17 24.35
CA VAL A 46 12.60 22.43 23.80
C VAL A 46 13.28 23.27 22.72
N THR A 47 14.56 23.60 22.92
CA THR A 47 15.34 24.44 21.99
C THR A 47 15.89 23.65 20.80
N ASP A 48 16.14 22.35 20.97
CA ASP A 48 16.57 21.48 19.87
C ASP A 48 15.41 21.27 18.89
N ALA A 49 15.57 21.76 17.67
CA ALA A 49 14.50 21.78 16.67
C ALA A 49 14.05 20.36 16.25
N ALA A 50 14.98 19.40 16.19
CA ALA A 50 14.67 18.03 15.81
C ALA A 50 13.86 17.32 16.91
N ALA A 51 14.28 17.42 18.17
CA ALA A 51 13.57 16.89 19.32
C ALA A 51 12.19 17.55 19.47
N LYS A 52 12.11 18.89 19.34
CA LYS A 52 10.84 19.60 19.37
C LYS A 52 9.88 19.10 18.29
N LYS A 53 10.37 18.97 17.04
CA LYS A 53 9.57 18.42 15.93
C LYS A 53 9.10 17.00 16.24
N ALA A 54 10.00 16.10 16.67
CA ALA A 54 9.67 14.71 16.97
C ALA A 54 8.59 14.61 18.08
N MET A 55 8.73 15.38 19.15
CA MET A 55 7.77 15.40 20.25
C MET A 55 6.41 15.96 19.84
N LEU A 56 6.37 17.05 19.05
CA LEU A 56 5.11 17.64 18.58
C LEU A 56 4.40 16.73 17.59
N THR A 57 5.12 16.11 16.66
CA THR A 57 4.56 15.13 15.73
C THR A 57 3.95 13.94 16.46
N GLU A 58 4.67 13.36 17.43
CA GLU A 58 4.11 12.24 18.22
C GLU A 58 2.93 12.69 19.08
N SER A 59 3.00 13.87 19.70
CA SER A 59 1.90 14.40 20.51
C SER A 59 0.62 14.57 19.72
N ASN A 60 0.71 14.97 18.44
CA ASN A 60 -0.46 15.10 17.57
C ASN A 60 -1.09 13.73 17.27
N ALA A 61 -0.28 12.75 16.89
CA ALA A 61 -0.75 11.38 16.64
C ALA A 61 -1.36 10.73 17.90
N LEU A 62 -0.76 10.94 19.07
CA LEU A 62 -1.29 10.49 20.35
C LEU A 62 -2.59 11.20 20.72
N GLY A 63 -2.69 12.52 20.47
CA GLY A 63 -3.90 13.29 20.69
C GLY A 63 -5.11 12.71 19.96
N ASN A 64 -4.94 12.37 18.67
CA ASN A 64 -5.99 11.73 17.87
C ASN A 64 -6.41 10.37 18.45
N ARG A 65 -5.45 9.54 18.86
CA ARG A 65 -5.75 8.22 19.46
C ARG A 65 -6.43 8.32 20.82
N PHE A 66 -6.04 9.26 21.68
CA PHE A 66 -6.73 9.44 22.97
C PHE A 66 -8.13 10.03 22.79
N ALA A 67 -8.34 10.93 21.83
CA ALA A 67 -9.68 11.38 21.45
C ALA A 67 -10.54 10.21 20.94
N TYR A 68 -9.93 9.30 20.17
CA TYR A 68 -10.59 8.08 19.73
C TYR A 68 -10.95 7.15 20.92
N ALA A 69 -10.01 6.91 21.85
CA ALA A 69 -10.25 6.11 23.06
C ALA A 69 -11.41 6.65 23.91
N ILE A 70 -11.51 7.98 24.05
CA ILE A 70 -12.63 8.64 24.73
C ILE A 70 -13.95 8.34 23.99
N SER A 71 -13.95 8.51 22.67
CA SER A 71 -15.13 8.25 21.84
C SER A 71 -15.62 6.81 21.96
N LYS A 72 -14.71 5.83 22.01
CA LYS A 72 -15.06 4.41 22.22
C LYS A 72 -15.74 4.17 23.57
N LEU A 73 -15.18 4.77 24.62
CA LEU A 73 -15.70 4.61 25.99
C LEU A 73 -17.08 5.25 26.12
N ASP A 74 -17.24 6.49 25.63
CA ASP A 74 -18.50 7.25 25.75
C ASP A 74 -19.66 6.55 25.03
N ARG A 75 -19.39 5.86 23.92
CA ARG A 75 -20.38 5.07 23.19
C ARG A 75 -20.69 3.71 23.83
N GLY A 76 -19.85 3.25 24.76
CA GLY A 76 -19.93 1.89 25.29
C GLY A 76 -19.61 0.82 24.22
N ASP A 77 -18.63 1.09 23.35
CA ASP A 77 -18.18 0.15 22.32
C ASP A 77 -17.85 -1.23 22.93
N LEU A 78 -17.97 -2.29 22.14
CA LEU A 78 -17.69 -3.66 22.61
C LEU A 78 -16.21 -4.04 22.35
N TYR A 79 -15.62 -4.81 23.27
CA TYR A 79 -14.22 -5.27 23.21
C TYR A 79 -14.10 -6.81 23.31
N PRO A 80 -13.16 -7.45 22.57
CA PRO A 80 -12.24 -6.85 21.59
C PRO A 80 -12.94 -6.30 20.35
N ASP A 81 -12.36 -5.26 19.76
CA ASP A 81 -12.88 -4.56 18.59
C ASP A 81 -12.85 -5.45 17.34
N ALA A 82 -11.80 -6.27 17.23
CA ALA A 82 -11.63 -7.24 16.16
C ALA A 82 -12.73 -8.31 16.24
N LEU A 83 -13.39 -8.56 15.10
CA LEU A 83 -14.46 -9.55 14.97
C LEU A 83 -13.86 -10.96 14.89
N ALA A 84 -13.25 -11.43 15.98
CA ALA A 84 -12.63 -12.74 16.06
C ALA A 84 -13.64 -13.84 16.43
N PHE A 85 -14.55 -14.14 15.51
CA PHE A 85 -15.59 -15.12 15.74
C PHE A 85 -15.56 -16.25 14.70
N PRO A 86 -15.50 -17.52 15.13
CA PRO A 86 -15.78 -18.65 14.25
C PRO A 86 -17.20 -18.54 13.68
N GLY A 87 -17.29 -18.35 12.36
CA GLY A 87 -18.57 -18.33 11.63
C GLY A 87 -19.10 -16.97 11.18
N GLY A 88 -18.36 -15.86 11.34
CA GLY A 88 -18.71 -14.55 10.75
C GLY A 88 -18.98 -13.42 11.76
N ASP A 89 -19.33 -12.24 11.24
CA ASP A 89 -19.58 -11.04 12.06
C ASP A 89 -20.88 -11.18 12.90
N PRO A 90 -20.83 -11.18 14.24
CA PRO A 90 -22.04 -11.26 15.06
C PRO A 90 -22.92 -10.00 14.98
N GLU A 91 -22.42 -8.87 14.48
CA GLU A 91 -23.17 -7.61 14.36
C GLU A 91 -24.26 -7.65 13.29
N ILE A 92 -24.20 -8.63 12.37
CA ILE A 92 -25.20 -8.76 11.29
C ILE A 92 -26.50 -9.41 11.75
N LYS A 93 -26.54 -9.95 12.97
CA LYS A 93 -27.70 -10.64 13.51
C LYS A 93 -28.89 -9.70 13.67
N GLY A 94 -29.99 -10.03 13.00
CA GLY A 94 -31.24 -9.26 13.05
C GLY A 94 -31.29 -8.09 12.07
N LEU A 95 -30.26 -7.89 11.23
CA LEU A 95 -30.34 -6.94 10.13
C LEU A 95 -31.32 -7.41 9.06
N SER A 96 -31.98 -6.44 8.42
CA SER A 96 -32.87 -6.71 7.29
C SER A 96 -32.10 -7.36 6.14
N GLY A 97 -32.65 -8.43 5.56
CA GLY A 97 -32.01 -9.16 4.44
C GLY A 97 -30.95 -10.18 4.86
N VAL A 98 -30.60 -10.28 6.15
CA VAL A 98 -29.67 -11.29 6.66
C VAL A 98 -30.42 -12.51 7.18
N THR A 99 -30.06 -13.69 6.68
CA THR A 99 -30.69 -14.94 7.11
C THR A 99 -30.07 -15.46 8.41
N SER A 100 -30.80 -16.30 9.14
CA SER A 100 -30.25 -16.99 10.33
C SER A 100 -29.10 -17.94 10.00
N ALA A 101 -29.00 -18.41 8.76
CA ALA A 101 -27.88 -19.23 8.29
C ALA A 101 -26.60 -18.40 8.13
N THR A 102 -26.72 -17.12 7.76
CA THR A 102 -25.61 -16.17 7.67
C THR A 102 -25.21 -15.63 9.05
N ALA A 103 -26.19 -15.29 9.89
CA ALA A 103 -25.96 -14.72 11.23
C ALA A 103 -25.91 -15.78 12.35
N ALA A 104 -25.06 -16.80 12.18
CA ALA A 104 -25.01 -17.96 13.09
C ALA A 104 -24.23 -17.72 14.39
N VAL A 105 -23.47 -16.61 14.47
CA VAL A 105 -22.55 -16.32 15.58
C VAL A 105 -23.24 -15.58 16.72
N THR A 106 -22.85 -15.90 17.96
CA THR A 106 -23.28 -15.17 19.16
C THR A 106 -22.21 -14.15 19.56
N ASP A 107 -22.59 -12.88 19.72
CA ASP A 107 -21.67 -11.85 20.23
C ASP A 107 -21.35 -12.10 21.71
N THR A 108 -20.08 -12.37 22.00
CA THR A 108 -19.58 -12.59 23.37
C THR A 108 -18.86 -11.38 23.95
N ARG A 109 -18.64 -10.33 23.15
CA ARG A 109 -17.94 -9.12 23.56
C ARG A 109 -18.72 -8.37 24.64
N LYS A 110 -18.00 -7.57 25.43
CA LYS A 110 -18.56 -6.77 26.54
C LYS A 110 -18.26 -5.30 26.31
N ALA A 111 -19.04 -4.43 26.95
CA ALA A 111 -18.77 -2.99 26.96
C ALA A 111 -17.34 -2.73 27.42
N ILE A 112 -16.64 -1.88 26.68
CA ILE A 112 -15.24 -1.59 26.87
C ILE A 112 -15.01 -0.84 28.19
N THR A 113 -13.99 -1.25 28.93
CA THR A 113 -13.56 -0.51 30.12
C THR A 113 -12.70 0.69 29.73
N PHE A 114 -12.52 1.63 30.66
CA PHE A 114 -11.62 2.78 30.45
C PHE A 114 -10.20 2.36 30.05
N GLN A 115 -9.64 1.35 30.74
CA GLN A 115 -8.30 0.85 30.41
C GLN A 115 -8.26 0.22 29.01
N GLN A 116 -9.25 -0.61 28.68
CA GLN A 116 -9.32 -1.25 27.36
C GLN A 116 -9.49 -0.24 26.24
N SER A 117 -10.24 0.86 26.43
CA SER A 117 -10.41 1.87 25.38
C SER A 117 -9.11 2.56 25.01
N GLN A 118 -8.23 2.79 25.98
CA GLN A 118 -6.90 3.31 25.74
C GLN A 118 -6.03 2.34 24.94
N GLN A 119 -6.08 1.04 25.23
CA GLN A 119 -5.28 0.05 24.50
C GLN A 119 -5.85 -0.20 23.09
N ALA A 120 -7.16 -0.32 22.96
CA ALA A 120 -7.85 -0.52 21.69
C ALA A 120 -7.55 0.60 20.67
N ALA A 121 -7.38 1.84 21.14
CA ALA A 121 -7.00 2.95 20.26
C ALA A 121 -5.59 2.82 19.64
N PHE A 122 -4.78 1.85 20.04
CA PHE A 122 -3.46 1.54 19.48
C PHE A 122 -3.42 0.17 18.77
N GLU A 123 -4.56 -0.51 18.72
CA GLU A 123 -4.75 -1.84 18.13
C GLU A 123 -6.17 -1.93 17.50
N ILE A 124 -6.47 -0.97 16.62
CA ILE A 124 -7.81 -0.78 16.05
C ILE A 124 -8.16 -1.99 15.20
N GLU A 125 -9.29 -2.63 15.51
CA GLU A 125 -9.67 -3.92 14.91
C GLU A 125 -8.52 -4.95 14.96
N GLY A 126 -7.70 -4.98 16.01
CA GLY A 126 -6.56 -5.91 16.08
C GLY A 126 -5.36 -5.50 15.22
N VAL A 127 -5.41 -4.40 14.46
CA VAL A 127 -4.27 -3.90 13.70
C VAL A 127 -3.41 -3.01 14.59
N PRO A 128 -2.18 -3.43 14.94
CA PRO A 128 -1.34 -2.64 15.82
C PRO A 128 -0.83 -1.37 15.13
N ARG A 129 -0.65 -0.30 15.91
CA ARG A 129 0.01 0.93 15.45
C ARG A 129 1.45 0.65 15.02
N TYR A 130 1.78 0.94 13.77
CA TYR A 130 3.15 1.09 13.28
C TYR A 130 3.58 2.55 13.21
N ASP A 131 4.89 2.79 13.20
CA ASP A 131 5.50 4.10 13.02
C ASP A 131 5.72 4.39 11.52
N GLN A 132 6.26 3.40 10.80
CA GLN A 132 6.59 3.48 9.38
C GLN A 132 6.28 2.16 8.65
N ILE A 133 5.66 2.26 7.47
CA ILE A 133 5.49 1.16 6.52
C ILE A 133 6.20 1.53 5.21
N PHE A 134 7.02 0.62 4.69
CA PHE A 134 7.62 0.68 3.36
C PHE A 134 6.95 -0.35 2.47
N ILE A 135 6.39 0.09 1.33
CA ILE A 135 5.61 -0.75 0.43
C ILE A 135 6.38 -0.84 -0.88
N VAL A 136 7.05 -1.97 -1.10
CA VAL A 136 7.72 -2.28 -2.36
C VAL A 136 6.66 -2.83 -3.31
N MET A 137 6.33 -2.07 -4.34
CA MET A 137 5.36 -2.43 -5.37
C MET A 137 6.09 -2.99 -6.59
N LEU A 138 5.64 -4.15 -7.07
CA LEU A 138 6.13 -4.84 -8.25
C LEU A 138 4.97 -5.07 -9.23
N GLU A 139 5.25 -5.53 -10.44
CA GLU A 139 4.29 -5.51 -11.55
C GLU A 139 3.98 -6.88 -12.16
N ASN A 140 2.69 -7.13 -12.41
CA ASN A 140 2.11 -8.17 -13.27
C ASN A 140 2.68 -9.59 -13.07
N LYS A 141 2.70 -10.11 -11.83
CA LYS A 141 3.09 -11.50 -11.56
C LYS A 141 2.09 -12.16 -10.64
N GLY A 142 1.46 -13.24 -11.10
CA GLY A 142 0.67 -14.12 -10.23
C GLY A 142 1.55 -14.88 -9.24
N THR A 143 0.93 -15.38 -8.16
CA THR A 143 1.61 -16.19 -7.13
C THR A 143 2.42 -17.34 -7.72
N ASN A 144 1.90 -18.01 -8.76
CA ASN A 144 2.55 -19.13 -9.45
C ASN A 144 3.88 -18.79 -10.13
N THR A 145 4.14 -17.51 -10.41
CA THR A 145 5.32 -17.07 -11.14
C THR A 145 6.48 -16.78 -10.19
N ILE A 146 6.16 -16.41 -8.95
CA ILE A 146 7.14 -16.00 -7.95
C ILE A 146 7.33 -17.06 -6.87
N LEU A 147 6.25 -17.60 -6.30
CA LEU A 147 6.33 -18.53 -5.18
C LEU A 147 7.07 -19.81 -5.60
N ASN A 148 8.11 -20.18 -4.84
CA ASN A 148 9.02 -21.30 -5.10
C ASN A 148 9.80 -21.23 -6.43
N SER A 149 9.77 -20.10 -7.13
CA SER A 149 10.46 -19.92 -8.40
C SER A 149 11.98 -19.80 -8.20
N PRO A 150 12.81 -20.54 -8.98
CA PRO A 150 14.26 -20.37 -8.97
C PRO A 150 14.72 -19.01 -9.54
N LEU A 151 13.80 -18.28 -10.19
CA LEU A 151 14.06 -16.93 -10.69
C LEU A 151 13.93 -15.86 -9.60
N ALA A 152 13.23 -16.14 -8.49
CA ALA A 152 13.00 -15.20 -7.39
C ALA A 152 13.45 -15.73 -6.01
N PRO A 153 14.70 -16.22 -5.86
CA PRO A 153 15.15 -16.83 -4.61
C PRO A 153 15.18 -15.88 -3.42
N LYS A 154 15.38 -14.56 -3.61
CA LYS A 154 15.45 -13.59 -2.51
C LYS A 154 14.08 -13.25 -1.96
N ILE A 155 13.10 -12.95 -2.80
CA ILE A 155 11.70 -12.75 -2.42
C ILE A 155 11.19 -13.98 -1.66
N ASN A 156 11.42 -15.19 -2.19
CA ASN A 156 11.07 -16.42 -1.48
C ASN A 156 11.80 -16.59 -0.14
N GLY A 157 13.04 -16.11 -0.04
CA GLY A 157 13.76 -16.02 1.23
C GLY A 157 13.05 -15.11 2.23
N TYR A 158 12.58 -13.95 1.78
CA TYR A 158 11.84 -12.99 2.62
C TYR A 158 10.45 -13.49 3.02
N LEU A 159 9.74 -14.22 2.15
CA LEU A 159 8.46 -14.85 2.49
C LEU A 159 8.63 -15.92 3.59
N LYS A 160 9.79 -16.60 3.63
CA LYS A 160 10.13 -17.57 4.69
C LYS A 160 10.64 -16.91 5.97
N GLU A 161 11.37 -15.81 5.85
CA GLU A 161 11.88 -15.03 7.00
C GLU A 161 10.74 -14.28 7.71
N GLY A 162 9.84 -13.70 6.94
CA GLY A 162 8.71 -12.89 7.39
C GLY A 162 7.40 -13.68 7.45
N ASN A 163 6.30 -12.96 7.28
CA ASN A 163 4.96 -13.50 7.20
C ASN A 163 4.38 -13.29 5.80
N GLN A 164 3.36 -14.07 5.43
CA GLN A 164 2.72 -13.98 4.12
C GLN A 164 1.20 -14.08 4.20
N PHE A 165 0.51 -13.23 3.42
CA PHE A 165 -0.92 -13.35 3.19
C PHE A 165 -1.10 -14.11 1.87
N THR A 166 -1.53 -15.37 1.95
CA THR A 166 -1.46 -16.30 0.81
C THR A 166 -2.63 -16.18 -0.15
N SER A 167 -3.70 -15.49 0.24
CA SER A 167 -4.85 -15.16 -0.62
C SER A 167 -5.06 -13.66 -0.74
N TYR A 168 -4.07 -13.01 -1.36
CA TYR A 168 -4.09 -11.59 -1.64
C TYR A 168 -4.40 -11.31 -3.11
N PHE A 169 -5.56 -10.71 -3.38
CA PHE A 169 -6.12 -10.51 -4.71
C PHE A 169 -5.90 -9.08 -5.21
N ALA A 170 -5.62 -8.99 -6.51
CA ALA A 170 -5.71 -7.75 -7.26
C ALA A 170 -7.16 -7.23 -7.31
N THR A 171 -7.32 -5.93 -7.51
CA THR A 171 -8.64 -5.29 -7.58
C THR A 171 -9.10 -4.99 -9.01
N GLY A 172 -8.18 -4.95 -9.97
CA GLY A 172 -8.49 -4.74 -11.38
C GLY A 172 -7.36 -5.19 -12.30
N ASN A 173 -7.55 -4.87 -13.57
CA ASN A 173 -6.56 -4.95 -14.65
C ASN A 173 -6.90 -3.84 -15.65
N PRO A 174 -5.92 -3.16 -16.27
CA PRO A 174 -4.45 -3.27 -16.11
C PRO A 174 -3.92 -2.61 -14.82
N SER A 175 -2.66 -2.17 -14.77
CA SER A 175 -1.99 -1.70 -13.55
C SER A 175 -2.65 -0.48 -12.89
N GLU A 176 -3.00 0.58 -13.63
CA GLU A 176 -3.53 1.84 -13.05
C GLU A 176 -4.73 1.65 -12.09
N PRO A 177 -5.75 0.83 -12.40
CA PRO A 177 -6.80 0.46 -11.46
C PRO A 177 -6.29 0.02 -10.08
N ASN A 178 -5.24 -0.81 -10.03
CA ASN A 178 -4.69 -1.35 -8.78
C ASN A 178 -3.96 -0.28 -7.97
N TYR A 179 -3.18 0.59 -8.62
CA TYR A 179 -2.56 1.74 -7.93
C TYR A 179 -3.59 2.74 -7.42
N THR A 180 -4.62 3.03 -8.21
CA THR A 180 -5.71 3.90 -7.79
C THR A 180 -6.45 3.32 -6.58
N ALA A 181 -6.71 2.01 -6.60
CA ALA A 181 -7.28 1.27 -5.48
C ALA A 181 -6.38 1.31 -4.23
N LEU A 182 -5.06 1.25 -4.36
CA LEU A 182 -4.15 1.43 -3.23
C LEU A 182 -4.10 2.87 -2.71
N GLY A 183 -4.41 3.85 -3.55
CA GLY A 183 -4.50 5.25 -3.17
C GLY A 183 -5.77 5.61 -2.38
N GLY A 184 -6.87 4.88 -2.56
CA GLY A 184 -8.17 5.27 -1.99
C GLY A 184 -9.23 4.19 -1.85
N ALA A 185 -8.88 2.92 -2.02
CA ALA A 185 -9.78 1.77 -1.90
C ALA A 185 -10.94 1.71 -2.91
N ASP A 186 -10.75 2.20 -4.14
CA ASP A 186 -11.64 1.99 -5.30
C ASP A 186 -10.86 2.38 -6.58
N ASP A 187 -11.23 1.83 -7.72
CA ASP A 187 -10.70 2.24 -9.03
C ASP A 187 -11.61 3.24 -9.76
N PHE A 188 -12.81 3.51 -9.25
CA PHE A 188 -13.77 4.45 -9.82
C PHE A 188 -14.12 4.17 -11.29
N GLY A 189 -14.10 2.90 -11.71
CA GLY A 189 -14.41 2.50 -13.07
C GLY A 189 -13.26 2.71 -14.07
N ILE A 190 -12.08 3.12 -13.59
CA ILE A 190 -10.85 3.07 -14.37
C ILE A 190 -10.58 1.61 -14.74
N SER A 191 -10.37 1.35 -16.03
CA SER A 191 -10.22 0.00 -16.58
C SER A 191 -9.23 -0.06 -17.76
N ASP A 192 -8.42 0.99 -17.90
CA ASP A 192 -7.27 1.05 -18.79
C ASP A 192 -6.15 1.89 -18.14
N ASP A 193 -5.02 2.04 -18.84
CA ASP A 193 -3.80 2.73 -18.38
C ASP A 193 -3.62 4.12 -19.02
N SER A 194 -4.71 4.76 -19.45
CA SER A 194 -4.63 6.07 -20.10
C SER A 194 -4.07 7.14 -19.14
N PRO A 195 -3.40 8.18 -19.65
CA PRO A 195 -2.88 9.26 -18.82
C PRO A 195 -3.91 9.86 -17.85
N TRP A 196 -3.45 10.30 -16.67
CA TRP A 196 -4.29 10.82 -15.58
C TRP A 196 -5.20 12.00 -15.95
N ASN A 197 -4.96 12.70 -17.07
CA ASN A 197 -5.79 13.80 -17.57
C ASN A 197 -6.85 13.38 -18.60
N CYS A 198 -6.92 12.09 -18.94
CA CYS A 198 -7.82 11.57 -19.96
C CYS A 198 -9.29 11.62 -19.52
N ASP A 199 -10.13 12.18 -20.41
CA ASP A 199 -11.54 12.52 -20.21
C ASP A 199 -11.85 13.32 -18.93
N ALA A 200 -10.84 13.99 -18.37
CA ALA A 200 -10.95 14.83 -17.18
C ALA A 200 -11.74 16.11 -17.48
N SER A 201 -13.06 16.04 -17.35
CA SER A 201 -13.99 17.11 -17.73
C SER A 201 -15.03 17.42 -16.64
N GLY A 202 -15.71 18.56 -16.76
CA GLY A 202 -16.76 18.96 -15.82
C GLY A 202 -16.27 19.04 -14.37
N ALA A 203 -16.91 18.30 -13.47
CA ALA A 203 -16.51 18.24 -12.05
C ALA A 203 -15.11 17.62 -11.84
N ASN A 204 -14.68 16.78 -12.77
CA ASN A 204 -13.39 16.08 -12.79
C ASN A 204 -12.33 16.81 -13.63
N ALA A 205 -12.59 18.05 -14.06
CA ALA A 205 -11.60 18.82 -14.82
C ALA A 205 -10.30 19.02 -14.02
N VAL A 206 -9.16 19.01 -14.73
CA VAL A 206 -7.85 19.21 -14.14
C VAL A 206 -7.72 20.60 -13.52
N LYS A 207 -7.21 20.70 -12.29
CA LYS A 207 -7.08 21.97 -11.53
C LYS A 207 -5.64 22.33 -11.18
N ASP A 208 -4.73 21.36 -11.21
CA ASP A 208 -3.32 21.54 -10.87
C ASP A 208 -2.56 22.15 -12.06
N LEU A 209 -2.83 23.42 -12.34
CA LEU A 209 -2.21 24.18 -13.42
C LEU A 209 -0.90 24.87 -12.97
N PRO A 210 0.07 25.11 -13.89
CA PRO A 210 0.04 24.71 -15.29
C PRO A 210 0.21 23.19 -15.48
N LEU A 211 -0.36 22.70 -16.59
CA LEU A 211 -0.12 21.32 -17.04
C LEU A 211 1.35 21.13 -17.41
N PRO A 212 1.93 19.94 -17.18
CA PRO A 212 3.36 19.71 -17.36
C PRO A 212 3.72 19.44 -18.84
N ASP A 213 3.08 20.13 -19.78
CA ASP A 213 3.34 19.96 -21.21
C ASP A 213 4.62 20.65 -21.68
N LYS A 214 5.03 20.35 -22.92
CA LYS A 214 6.24 20.88 -23.55
C LYS A 214 6.25 22.39 -23.77
N THR A 215 5.14 23.09 -23.56
CA THR A 215 5.08 24.54 -23.69
C THR A 215 5.56 25.25 -22.42
N GLN A 216 5.63 24.54 -21.29
CA GLN A 216 6.11 25.11 -20.04
C GLN A 216 7.64 25.30 -20.04
N PRO A 217 8.16 26.37 -19.40
CA PRO A 217 9.58 26.60 -19.28
C PRO A 217 10.33 25.40 -18.68
N GLY A 218 11.37 24.94 -19.38
CA GLY A 218 12.21 23.83 -18.94
C GLY A 218 11.65 22.43 -19.20
N LEU A 219 10.44 22.29 -19.75
CA LEU A 219 9.80 20.99 -20.02
C LEU A 219 9.74 20.61 -21.50
N ALA A 220 10.65 21.13 -22.34
CA ALA A 220 10.61 20.92 -23.79
C ALA A 220 10.57 19.44 -24.23
N SER A 221 11.13 18.54 -23.41
CA SER A 221 11.13 17.08 -23.64
C SER A 221 9.90 16.36 -23.10
N SER A 222 8.98 17.06 -22.42
CA SER A 222 7.81 16.44 -21.81
C SER A 222 6.96 15.70 -22.85
N PRO A 223 6.59 14.43 -22.58
CA PRO A 223 5.71 13.66 -23.44
C PRO A 223 4.23 14.00 -23.19
N PHE A 224 3.93 14.85 -22.21
CA PHE A 224 2.57 15.08 -21.75
C PHE A 224 1.71 15.76 -22.82
N ASN A 225 0.58 15.14 -23.12
CA ASN A 225 -0.43 15.71 -24.00
C ASN A 225 -1.51 16.39 -23.14
N PRO A 226 -1.66 17.73 -23.21
CA PRO A 226 -2.64 18.45 -22.38
C PRO A 226 -4.09 18.09 -22.71
N THR A 227 -4.35 17.56 -23.90
CA THR A 227 -5.65 17.06 -24.31
C THR A 227 -5.62 15.55 -24.43
N CYS A 228 -6.50 14.86 -23.70
CA CYS A 228 -6.71 13.43 -23.87
C CYS A 228 -8.19 13.10 -23.80
N THR A 229 -8.67 12.38 -24.82
CA THR A 229 -10.02 11.84 -24.90
C THR A 229 -9.94 10.47 -25.54
N GLN A 230 -10.71 9.52 -25.04
CA GLN A 230 -10.68 8.13 -25.49
C GLN A 230 -12.09 7.61 -25.80
N PRO A 231 -12.23 6.63 -26.71
CA PRO A 231 -13.54 6.09 -27.08
C PRO A 231 -14.34 5.54 -25.89
N ALA A 232 -13.64 5.06 -24.86
CA ALA A 232 -14.25 4.50 -23.65
C ALA A 232 -14.85 5.58 -22.72
N ALA A 233 -14.50 6.86 -22.89
CA ALA A 233 -14.96 7.96 -22.05
C ALA A 233 -14.68 7.74 -20.55
N ILE A 234 -13.50 7.20 -20.20
CA ILE A 234 -13.12 6.83 -18.83
C ILE A 234 -12.40 8.01 -18.19
N ASN A 235 -12.86 8.47 -17.04
CA ASN A 235 -12.20 9.56 -16.32
C ASN A 235 -11.03 9.05 -15.47
N HIS A 236 -9.82 9.55 -15.72
CA HIS A 236 -8.62 9.21 -14.94
C HIS A 236 -8.24 10.28 -13.90
N ASN A 237 -9.09 11.30 -13.71
CA ASN A 237 -8.88 12.36 -12.75
C ASN A 237 -9.99 12.38 -11.68
N VAL A 238 -9.77 11.68 -10.58
CA VAL A 238 -10.81 11.47 -9.56
C VAL A 238 -10.74 12.51 -8.43
N THR A 239 -11.89 12.83 -7.84
CA THR A 239 -12.01 13.75 -6.69
C THR A 239 -12.59 13.06 -5.45
N ALA A 240 -12.15 11.83 -5.20
CA ALA A 240 -12.64 11.00 -4.09
C ALA A 240 -11.76 11.11 -2.83
N PRO A 241 -12.28 10.70 -1.65
CA PRO A 241 -11.46 10.48 -0.46
C PRO A 241 -10.30 9.52 -0.75
N ASN A 242 -9.13 9.80 -0.18
CA ASN A 242 -7.90 9.04 -0.44
C ASN A 242 -6.98 9.02 0.79
N LEU A 243 -6.06 8.08 0.79
CA LEU A 243 -5.11 7.82 1.87
C LEU A 243 -4.17 9.02 2.13
N PHE A 244 -3.73 9.68 1.06
CA PHE A 244 -2.75 10.77 1.12
C PHE A 244 -3.27 11.98 1.89
N ASN A 245 -4.44 12.48 1.51
CA ASN A 245 -5.06 13.61 2.21
C ASN A 245 -5.55 13.23 3.61
N ALA A 246 -5.95 11.96 3.83
CA ALA A 246 -6.30 11.48 5.17
C ALA A 246 -5.09 11.50 6.12
N LEU A 247 -3.92 11.04 5.66
CA LEU A 247 -2.66 11.13 6.42
C LEU A 247 -2.29 12.58 6.72
N THR A 248 -2.28 13.45 5.69
CA THR A 248 -1.97 14.88 5.88
C THR A 248 -2.91 15.52 6.91
N SER A 249 -4.22 15.22 6.83
CA SER A 249 -5.22 15.75 7.76
C SER A 249 -5.03 15.24 9.19
N ALA A 250 -4.51 14.02 9.35
CA ALA A 250 -4.14 13.45 10.65
C ALA A 250 -2.78 13.96 11.17
N GLY A 251 -2.12 14.88 10.46
CA GLY A 251 -0.78 15.39 10.81
C GLY A 251 0.34 14.37 10.56
N MET A 252 0.08 13.37 9.72
CA MET A 252 1.04 12.36 9.30
C MET A 252 1.60 12.67 7.90
N SER A 253 2.63 11.95 7.50
CA SER A 253 3.31 12.18 6.22
C SER A 253 3.38 10.91 5.38
N TRP A 254 3.49 11.10 4.07
CA TRP A 254 3.64 10.03 3.10
C TRP A 254 4.75 10.36 2.11
N ARG A 255 5.25 9.32 1.43
CA ARG A 255 6.23 9.43 0.34
C ARG A 255 5.89 8.45 -0.77
N THR A 256 6.19 8.87 -2.00
CA THR A 256 6.37 7.96 -3.13
C THR A 256 7.79 8.15 -3.64
N TYR A 257 8.59 7.10 -3.57
CA TYR A 257 9.94 7.06 -4.14
C TYR A 257 9.87 6.32 -5.46
N SER A 258 10.33 6.96 -6.53
CA SER A 258 10.29 6.41 -7.87
C SER A 258 11.67 6.36 -8.50
N GLU A 259 11.97 5.24 -9.13
CA GLU A 259 13.21 5.02 -9.87
C GLU A 259 13.15 5.65 -11.27
N SER A 260 14.33 5.98 -11.82
CA SER A 260 14.50 6.34 -13.23
C SER A 260 13.64 7.51 -13.74
N MET A 261 13.30 8.45 -12.86
CA MET A 261 12.79 9.77 -13.26
C MET A 261 13.93 10.58 -13.89
N ASN A 262 13.71 11.23 -15.04
CA ASN A 262 14.72 12.14 -15.58
C ASN A 262 14.93 13.32 -14.62
N PRO A 263 16.18 13.73 -14.31
CA PRO A 263 16.41 14.88 -13.45
C PRO A 263 15.78 16.16 -14.00
N GLY A 264 14.94 16.81 -13.19
CA GLY A 264 14.29 18.07 -13.58
C GLY A 264 12.96 17.92 -14.32
N GLN A 265 12.50 16.69 -14.59
CA GLN A 265 11.15 16.46 -15.11
C GLN A 265 10.05 16.82 -14.09
N ASP A 266 8.81 16.98 -14.56
CA ASP A 266 7.64 17.06 -13.69
C ASP A 266 7.17 15.65 -13.32
N PHE A 267 6.90 15.41 -12.04
CA PHE A 267 6.45 14.12 -11.50
C PHE A 267 5.16 13.60 -12.15
N ARG A 268 4.36 14.48 -12.76
CA ARG A 268 3.11 14.15 -13.44
C ARG A 268 3.32 13.69 -14.88
N THR A 269 4.54 13.38 -15.28
CA THR A 269 4.90 12.95 -16.63
C THR A 269 5.75 11.69 -16.60
N ASP A 270 5.51 10.79 -17.54
CA ASP A 270 6.36 9.62 -17.76
C ASP A 270 7.79 10.07 -18.11
N SER A 271 8.77 9.26 -17.68
CA SER A 271 10.17 9.46 -18.12
C SER A 271 10.30 9.33 -19.63
N VAL A 272 11.27 10.06 -20.18
CA VAL A 272 11.61 10.07 -21.61
C VAL A 272 12.99 9.49 -21.85
N ALA A 273 13.22 9.06 -23.10
CA ALA A 273 14.50 8.54 -23.52
C ALA A 273 15.56 9.66 -23.47
N ASP A 274 16.77 9.31 -23.03
CA ASP A 274 17.89 10.23 -22.95
C ASP A 274 19.18 9.53 -23.34
N ALA A 275 19.65 9.77 -24.56
CA ALA A 275 20.84 9.12 -25.09
C ALA A 275 22.14 9.59 -24.41
N ALA A 276 22.13 10.70 -23.67
CA ALA A 276 23.28 11.15 -22.89
C ALA A 276 23.47 10.33 -21.61
N VAL A 277 22.40 9.68 -21.15
CA VAL A 277 22.40 8.73 -20.02
C VAL A 277 22.50 7.33 -20.59
N SER A 278 23.53 6.59 -20.20
CA SER A 278 23.73 5.22 -20.65
C SER A 278 24.33 4.35 -19.57
N ALA A 279 24.03 3.06 -19.63
CA ALA A 279 24.54 2.05 -18.73
C ALA A 279 24.94 0.80 -19.52
N ALA A 280 25.86 0.00 -18.98
CA ALA A 280 26.14 -1.31 -19.55
C ALA A 280 24.98 -2.27 -19.26
N ASP A 281 24.71 -3.20 -20.18
CA ASP A 281 23.86 -4.36 -19.92
C ASP A 281 24.43 -5.16 -18.75
N ARG A 282 23.54 -5.68 -17.88
CA ARG A 282 23.96 -6.48 -16.73
C ARG A 282 24.52 -7.80 -17.23
N VAL A 283 25.56 -8.30 -16.55
CA VAL A 283 26.16 -9.60 -16.88
C VAL A 283 25.97 -10.55 -15.70
N TYR A 284 25.25 -11.62 -15.96
CA TYR A 284 24.98 -12.70 -15.02
C TYR A 284 25.95 -13.84 -15.30
N ALA A 285 26.79 -14.16 -14.32
CA ALA A 285 27.72 -15.29 -14.42
C ALA A 285 26.95 -16.62 -14.53
N PRO A 286 27.58 -17.69 -15.07
CA PRO A 286 26.98 -19.03 -15.03
C PRO A 286 26.53 -19.41 -13.61
N GLY A 287 25.34 -19.99 -13.50
CA GLY A 287 24.72 -20.44 -12.25
C GLY A 287 23.99 -19.36 -11.46
N THR A 288 23.96 -18.11 -11.92
CA THR A 288 23.36 -16.98 -11.16
C THR A 288 21.95 -16.61 -11.60
N LEU A 289 21.60 -16.83 -12.87
CA LEU A 289 20.28 -16.54 -13.42
C LEU A 289 19.64 -17.87 -13.85
N ASN A 290 18.71 -18.37 -13.03
CA ASN A 290 18.00 -19.63 -13.26
C ASN A 290 18.92 -20.83 -13.60
N GLY A 291 20.11 -20.90 -12.99
CA GLY A 291 21.06 -21.97 -13.28
C GLY A 291 21.65 -21.95 -14.69
N ASN A 292 21.70 -20.79 -15.35
CA ASN A 292 22.32 -20.60 -16.66
C ASN A 292 23.72 -21.25 -16.76
N THR A 293 23.99 -22.01 -17.82
CA THR A 293 25.28 -22.70 -18.01
C THR A 293 26.36 -21.79 -18.62
N THR A 294 25.95 -20.69 -19.25
CA THR A 294 26.82 -19.67 -19.83
C THR A 294 26.45 -18.30 -19.27
N ALA A 295 27.37 -17.34 -19.33
CA ALA A 295 27.05 -15.97 -18.94
C ALA A 295 25.89 -15.41 -19.78
N ILE A 296 25.00 -14.65 -19.14
CA ILE A 296 23.90 -13.95 -19.81
C ILE A 296 24.19 -12.45 -19.75
N GLY A 297 23.97 -11.76 -20.85
CA GLY A 297 24.22 -10.33 -21.01
C GLY A 297 25.61 -10.00 -21.52
N ASN A 298 25.83 -8.71 -21.81
CA ASN A 298 27.03 -8.24 -22.47
C ASN A 298 27.51 -6.89 -21.91
N ALA A 299 28.59 -6.88 -21.13
CA ALA A 299 29.13 -5.64 -20.54
C ALA A 299 29.58 -4.59 -21.58
N ALA A 300 29.81 -4.98 -22.85
CA ALA A 300 30.12 -4.06 -23.94
C ALA A 300 28.88 -3.47 -24.61
N LEU A 301 27.67 -3.95 -24.28
CA LEU A 301 26.41 -3.40 -24.73
C LEU A 301 26.07 -2.15 -23.92
N SER A 302 26.21 -0.99 -24.55
CA SER A 302 25.80 0.29 -23.97
C SER A 302 24.33 0.55 -24.27
N LEU A 303 23.51 0.58 -23.23
CA LEU A 303 22.07 0.82 -23.24
C LEU A 303 21.80 2.30 -22.91
N PRO A 304 21.39 3.14 -23.88
CA PRO A 304 20.87 4.46 -23.56
C PRO A 304 19.60 4.33 -22.71
N MET A 305 19.34 5.32 -21.84
CA MET A 305 18.14 5.33 -21.02
C MET A 305 16.90 5.38 -21.94
N PRO A 306 16.03 4.35 -21.91
CA PRO A 306 14.80 4.33 -22.71
C PRO A 306 13.72 5.23 -22.07
N ALA A 307 12.69 5.55 -22.85
CA ALA A 307 11.49 6.19 -22.33
C ALA A 307 10.65 5.19 -21.51
N GLY A 308 9.86 5.70 -20.58
CA GLY A 308 8.86 4.91 -19.87
C GLY A 308 9.40 4.01 -18.76
N LEU A 309 10.64 4.19 -18.28
CA LEU A 309 11.13 3.53 -17.07
C LEU A 309 10.30 3.93 -15.85
N TYR A 310 10.15 5.24 -15.63
CA TYR A 310 9.15 5.80 -14.73
C TYR A 310 7.81 5.97 -15.46
N LYS A 311 6.73 5.49 -14.83
CA LYS A 311 5.35 5.61 -15.28
C LYS A 311 4.45 6.27 -14.25
N THR A 312 3.66 7.26 -14.67
CA THR A 312 2.73 7.94 -13.76
C THR A 312 1.59 7.03 -13.31
N LYS A 313 1.22 6.03 -14.12
CA LYS A 313 0.19 5.03 -13.78
C LYS A 313 0.56 4.14 -12.59
N HIS A 314 1.86 3.99 -12.28
CA HIS A 314 2.34 3.23 -11.12
C HIS A 314 2.37 4.07 -9.83
N HIS A 315 1.82 5.30 -9.83
CA HIS A 315 1.83 6.14 -8.65
C HIS A 315 0.43 6.15 -7.97
N PRO A 316 0.26 5.60 -6.75
CA PRO A 316 -1.06 5.41 -6.15
C PRO A 316 -1.86 6.70 -5.90
N GLY A 317 -1.19 7.84 -5.78
CA GLY A 317 -1.83 9.16 -5.63
C GLY A 317 -2.04 9.94 -6.93
N MET A 318 -1.67 9.39 -8.09
CA MET A 318 -1.61 10.18 -9.33
C MET A 318 -2.99 10.49 -9.90
N ALA A 319 -3.93 9.54 -9.86
CA ALA A 319 -5.29 9.74 -10.35
C ALA A 319 -6.07 10.80 -9.54
N TYR A 320 -5.65 11.10 -8.32
CA TYR A 320 -6.40 11.97 -7.40
C TYR A 320 -6.05 13.45 -7.57
N GLN A 321 -7.00 14.23 -8.11
CA GLN A 321 -6.84 15.67 -8.35
C GLN A 321 -6.38 16.44 -7.10
N ASN A 322 -7.02 16.16 -5.96
CA ASN A 322 -6.75 16.83 -4.69
C ASN A 322 -5.40 16.43 -4.09
N VAL A 323 -4.85 15.28 -4.45
CA VAL A 323 -3.48 14.88 -4.07
C VAL A 323 -2.47 15.64 -4.91
N ARG A 324 -2.62 15.67 -6.25
CA ARG A 324 -1.71 16.43 -7.13
C ARG A 324 -1.71 17.94 -6.87
N SER A 325 -2.85 18.48 -6.47
CA SER A 325 -2.99 19.91 -6.13
C SER A 325 -2.43 20.27 -4.75
N ALA A 326 -2.15 19.28 -3.91
CA ALA A 326 -1.73 19.51 -2.54
C ALA A 326 -0.28 20.03 -2.50
N PRO A 327 0.06 21.01 -1.64
CA PRO A 327 1.42 21.56 -1.56
C PRO A 327 2.50 20.50 -1.28
N GLU A 328 2.16 19.45 -0.54
CA GLU A 328 3.07 18.35 -0.22
C GLU A 328 3.36 17.43 -1.40
N PHE A 329 2.58 17.45 -2.49
CA PHE A 329 2.74 16.52 -3.61
C PHE A 329 4.17 16.53 -4.17
N LYS A 330 4.70 17.72 -4.44
CA LYS A 330 6.07 17.89 -4.95
C LYS A 330 7.15 17.45 -3.96
N PHE A 331 6.89 17.62 -2.66
CA PHE A 331 7.84 17.27 -1.61
C PHE A 331 7.85 15.77 -1.30
N SER A 332 6.71 15.11 -1.48
CA SER A 332 6.52 13.70 -1.17
C SER A 332 6.87 12.77 -2.32
N ASN A 333 6.93 13.28 -3.55
CA ASN A 333 7.48 12.55 -4.70
C ASN A 333 9.00 12.70 -4.75
N ARG A 334 9.71 11.57 -4.69
CA ARG A 334 11.16 11.53 -4.47
C ARG A 334 11.86 10.51 -5.34
N THR A 335 13.16 10.66 -5.52
CA THR A 335 13.98 9.67 -6.24
C THR A 335 14.26 8.44 -5.36
N LEU A 336 14.19 7.25 -5.95
CA LEU A 336 14.44 5.99 -5.26
C LEU A 336 15.92 5.60 -5.21
N GLY A 337 16.64 5.84 -6.30
CA GLY A 337 18.03 5.43 -6.49
C GLY A 337 18.24 3.90 -6.48
N GLY A 338 19.47 3.47 -6.74
CA GLY A 338 19.84 2.06 -6.86
C GLY A 338 19.71 1.47 -8.27
N GLY A 339 19.33 2.29 -9.25
CA GLY A 339 19.01 1.87 -10.61
C GLY A 339 20.19 1.73 -11.55
N GLN A 340 19.96 1.03 -12.66
CA GLN A 340 20.99 0.72 -13.65
C GLN A 340 21.62 1.99 -14.28
N TRP A 341 20.84 3.06 -14.42
CA TRP A 341 21.28 4.30 -15.07
C TRP A 341 21.77 5.39 -14.11
N ASP A 342 21.62 5.21 -12.79
CA ASP A 342 21.88 6.25 -11.79
C ASP A 342 23.29 6.86 -11.86
N ALA A 343 24.29 6.01 -12.10
CA ALA A 343 25.69 6.43 -12.18
C ALA A 343 25.97 7.43 -13.31
N SER A 344 25.12 7.47 -14.34
CA SER A 344 25.21 8.42 -15.45
C SER A 344 24.04 9.40 -15.52
N LEU A 345 23.08 9.33 -14.58
CA LEU A 345 21.83 10.09 -14.63
C LEU A 345 22.06 11.61 -14.60
N LEU A 346 23.10 12.09 -13.90
CA LEU A 346 23.47 13.50 -13.89
C LEU A 346 24.01 14.03 -15.23
N LYS A 347 24.24 13.16 -16.23
CA LYS A 347 24.53 13.54 -17.62
C LYS A 347 23.26 13.79 -18.42
N SER A 348 22.08 13.70 -17.81
CA SER A 348 20.81 13.89 -18.49
C SER A 348 20.79 15.22 -19.24
N SER A 349 20.27 15.14 -20.46
CA SER A 349 20.14 16.24 -21.42
C SER A 349 18.68 16.51 -21.78
N ALA A 350 17.76 15.60 -21.40
CA ALA A 350 16.33 15.77 -21.64
C ALA A 350 15.75 16.98 -20.90
N TYR A 351 16.23 17.27 -19.68
CA TYR A 351 15.84 18.43 -18.89
C TYR A 351 17.05 19.07 -18.22
N ALA A 352 16.88 20.28 -17.69
CA ALA A 352 17.91 20.90 -16.87
C ALA A 352 18.03 20.16 -15.53
N VAL A 353 19.19 19.56 -15.28
CA VAL A 353 19.47 18.89 -14.01
C VAL A 353 19.43 19.93 -12.87
N PRO A 354 18.54 19.79 -11.88
CA PRO A 354 18.47 20.74 -10.76
C PRO A 354 19.78 20.80 -9.97
N ALA A 355 20.12 21.99 -9.45
CA ALA A 355 21.28 22.13 -8.58
C ALA A 355 21.12 21.27 -7.31
N GLY A 356 22.14 20.47 -7.00
CA GLY A 356 22.10 19.54 -5.86
C GLY A 356 21.11 18.38 -6.04
N TYR A 357 20.76 18.01 -7.27
CA TYR A 357 19.91 16.86 -7.55
C TYR A 357 20.47 15.60 -6.88
N ASP A 358 19.64 14.99 -6.02
CA ASP A 358 19.95 13.75 -5.34
C ASP A 358 19.28 12.60 -6.09
N VAL A 359 20.09 11.73 -6.68
CA VAL A 359 19.61 10.53 -7.40
C VAL A 359 19.02 9.48 -6.46
N ASP A 360 19.35 9.56 -5.16
CA ASP A 360 18.95 8.60 -4.14
C ASP A 360 18.40 9.31 -2.88
N GLN A 361 17.31 10.06 -3.07
CA GLN A 361 16.62 10.70 -1.95
C GLN A 361 16.08 9.69 -0.94
N PHE A 362 15.75 8.47 -1.35
CA PHE A 362 15.36 7.40 -0.44
C PHE A 362 16.47 7.05 0.56
N GLY A 363 17.71 6.88 0.08
CA GLY A 363 18.88 6.66 0.94
C GLY A 363 19.13 7.83 1.89
N SER A 364 19.06 9.06 1.37
CA SER A 364 19.18 10.29 2.17
C SER A 364 18.09 10.41 3.26
N ASP A 365 16.85 10.03 2.94
CA ASP A 365 15.73 10.05 3.90
C ASP A 365 15.84 8.94 4.94
N LEU A 366 16.28 7.73 4.56
CA LEU A 366 16.55 6.65 5.51
C LEU A 366 17.68 7.03 6.49
N ALA A 367 18.71 7.74 6.02
CA ALA A 367 19.84 8.18 6.85
C ALA A 367 19.44 9.30 7.82
N SER A 368 18.59 10.23 7.38
CA SER A 368 18.12 11.37 8.19
C SER A 368 16.89 11.07 9.03
N GLY A 369 16.15 10.00 8.71
CA GLY A 369 14.86 9.67 9.30
C GLY A 369 13.68 10.47 8.71
N ASN A 370 13.88 11.19 7.60
CA ASN A 370 12.86 12.04 6.96
C ASN A 370 11.93 11.28 5.99
N VAL A 371 11.66 10.02 6.31
CA VAL A 371 10.69 9.18 5.62
C VAL A 371 9.26 9.51 6.06
N GLY A 372 8.27 9.10 5.26
CA GLY A 372 6.87 9.18 5.63
C GLY A 372 6.47 8.12 6.68
N ASN A 373 5.26 8.25 7.22
CA ASN A 373 4.59 7.16 7.94
C ASN A 373 4.23 6.02 6.97
N ILE A 374 3.84 6.37 5.74
CA ILE A 374 3.64 5.44 4.62
C ILE A 374 4.59 5.82 3.49
N ASN A 375 5.34 4.84 2.97
CA ASN A 375 6.33 5.04 1.93
C ASN A 375 6.10 4.03 0.81
N PHE A 376 5.58 4.51 -0.32
CA PHE A 376 5.48 3.74 -1.55
C PHE A 376 6.84 3.74 -2.25
N ILE A 377 7.37 2.56 -2.54
CA ILE A 377 8.66 2.32 -3.20
C ILE A 377 8.39 1.71 -4.58
N MET A 378 8.52 2.52 -5.63
CA MET A 378 8.23 2.18 -7.03
C MET A 378 9.53 2.02 -7.82
N PRO A 379 10.01 0.78 -8.02
CA PRO A 379 11.07 0.52 -9.01
C PRO A 379 10.61 0.91 -10.43
N ASP A 380 11.54 0.95 -11.36
CA ASP A 380 11.24 1.21 -12.76
C ASP A 380 10.74 -0.03 -13.49
N GLN A 381 10.20 0.12 -14.70
CA GLN A 381 9.58 -0.99 -15.45
C GLN A 381 10.49 -2.21 -15.72
N CYS A 382 11.81 -2.09 -15.56
CA CYS A 382 12.71 -3.24 -15.60
C CYS A 382 12.89 -3.88 -14.22
N ASP A 383 13.07 -3.08 -13.17
CA ASP A 383 13.33 -3.55 -11.80
C ASP A 383 12.02 -3.90 -11.03
N ASP A 384 10.84 -3.48 -11.50
CA ASP A 384 9.51 -3.87 -10.98
C ASP A 384 8.94 -5.15 -11.63
N MET A 385 9.58 -5.66 -12.69
CA MET A 385 9.20 -6.82 -13.49
C MET A 385 8.11 -6.63 -14.58
N HIS A 386 7.73 -5.40 -14.94
CA HIS A 386 6.68 -5.09 -15.94
C HIS A 386 7.05 -5.51 -17.38
N SER A 387 8.34 -5.60 -17.71
CA SER A 387 8.91 -5.80 -19.05
C SER A 387 8.78 -4.61 -20.00
N ILE A 388 9.92 -4.21 -20.57
CA ILE A 388 10.04 -3.20 -21.62
C ILE A 388 11.13 -3.57 -22.63
N ASN A 389 11.03 -2.99 -23.83
CA ASN A 389 12.04 -3.16 -24.86
C ASN A 389 13.16 -2.14 -24.68
N VAL A 390 14.33 -2.59 -24.23
CA VAL A 390 15.53 -1.76 -24.07
C VAL A 390 16.60 -2.25 -25.03
N SER A 391 17.07 -1.38 -25.92
CA SER A 391 18.07 -1.71 -26.94
C SER A 391 19.22 -0.73 -26.93
N GLY A 392 20.42 -1.22 -27.21
CA GLY A 392 21.64 -0.44 -27.24
C GLY A 392 22.58 -0.91 -28.34
N LYS A 393 23.86 -0.55 -28.22
CA LYS A 393 24.90 -0.96 -29.16
C LYS A 393 26.10 -1.61 -28.47
N ALA A 394 26.61 -2.69 -29.06
CA ALA A 394 27.89 -3.30 -28.73
C ALA A 394 28.73 -3.38 -30.02
N GLY A 395 29.87 -2.69 -30.06
CA GLY A 395 30.72 -2.67 -31.28
C GLY A 395 30.00 -2.16 -32.54
N GLY A 396 29.03 -1.25 -32.38
CA GLY A 396 28.22 -0.71 -33.47
C GLY A 396 27.01 -1.57 -33.88
N VAL A 397 26.88 -2.79 -33.34
CA VAL A 397 25.76 -3.71 -33.59
C VAL A 397 24.67 -3.49 -32.56
N THR A 398 23.41 -3.42 -33.01
CA THR A 398 22.25 -3.29 -32.13
C THR A 398 21.97 -4.61 -31.41
N ALA A 399 21.74 -4.55 -30.10
CA ALA A 399 21.30 -5.68 -29.29
C ALA A 399 20.34 -5.21 -28.17
N THR A 400 19.54 -6.14 -27.66
CA THR A 400 18.56 -5.90 -26.58
C THR A 400 19.18 -6.19 -25.23
N ALA A 401 18.76 -5.46 -24.19
CA ALA A 401 19.10 -5.75 -22.80
C ALA A 401 18.71 -7.18 -22.42
N SER A 402 19.53 -7.81 -21.59
CA SER A 402 19.40 -9.23 -21.27
C SER A 402 18.32 -9.57 -20.24
N ASP A 403 17.84 -8.57 -19.50
CA ASP A 403 17.04 -8.77 -18.29
C ASP A 403 15.93 -7.73 -18.05
N CYS A 404 15.61 -6.88 -19.05
CA CYS A 404 14.45 -5.98 -19.01
C CYS A 404 13.18 -6.58 -19.65
N SER A 405 13.24 -7.84 -20.09
CA SER A 405 12.10 -8.58 -20.64
C SER A 405 12.31 -10.08 -20.54
N GLY A 406 11.26 -10.87 -20.80
CA GLY A 406 11.31 -12.33 -20.71
C GLY A 406 11.45 -12.83 -19.27
N SER A 407 11.88 -14.07 -19.07
CA SER A 407 11.96 -14.67 -17.72
C SER A 407 13.01 -14.02 -16.82
N ASN A 408 14.07 -13.47 -17.41
CA ASN A 408 15.22 -12.92 -16.71
C ASN A 408 14.87 -11.69 -15.87
N ILE A 409 13.79 -10.99 -16.23
CA ILE A 409 13.31 -9.82 -15.50
C ILE A 409 12.91 -10.15 -14.05
N ILE A 410 12.47 -11.38 -13.80
CA ILE A 410 12.12 -11.82 -12.44
C ILE A 410 13.37 -11.83 -11.57
N THR A 411 14.51 -12.34 -12.07
CA THR A 411 15.78 -12.31 -11.33
C THR A 411 16.32 -10.90 -11.17
N ARG A 412 16.12 -10.03 -12.17
CA ARG A 412 16.45 -8.61 -12.05
C ARG A 412 15.69 -7.95 -10.89
N GLY A 413 14.36 -8.06 -10.88
CA GLY A 413 13.54 -7.48 -9.82
C GLY A 413 13.77 -8.13 -8.46
N ASP A 414 14.02 -9.45 -8.40
CA ASP A 414 14.36 -10.16 -7.17
C ASP A 414 15.63 -9.60 -6.51
N ASN A 415 16.67 -9.32 -7.31
CA ASN A 415 17.90 -8.68 -6.84
C ASN A 415 17.66 -7.23 -6.40
N TYR A 416 16.78 -6.49 -7.08
CA TYR A 416 16.47 -5.12 -6.73
C TYR A 416 15.68 -5.04 -5.41
N VAL A 417 14.67 -5.89 -5.22
CA VAL A 417 13.96 -6.05 -3.95
C VAL A 417 14.92 -6.39 -2.82
N ASP A 418 15.87 -7.31 -3.04
CA ASP A 418 16.91 -7.64 -2.06
C ASP A 418 17.77 -6.41 -1.67
N ALA A 419 18.15 -5.59 -2.65
CA ALA A 419 18.88 -4.35 -2.40
C ALA A 419 18.05 -3.36 -1.57
N LEU A 420 16.76 -3.16 -1.92
CA LEU A 420 15.84 -2.28 -1.19
C LEU A 420 15.61 -2.75 0.24
N VAL A 421 15.30 -4.04 0.45
CA VAL A 421 15.07 -4.61 1.78
C VAL A 421 16.31 -4.46 2.64
N LYS A 422 17.50 -4.78 2.11
CA LYS A 422 18.78 -4.58 2.84
C LYS A 422 19.02 -3.13 3.19
N LYS A 423 18.74 -2.20 2.26
CA LYS A 423 18.89 -0.76 2.48
C LYS A 423 17.98 -0.26 3.61
N ILE A 424 16.73 -0.71 3.65
CA ILE A 424 15.80 -0.38 4.75
C ILE A 424 16.28 -1.02 6.07
N LYS A 425 16.65 -2.30 6.06
CA LYS A 425 17.13 -3.01 7.26
C LYS A 425 18.41 -2.42 7.85
N ALA A 426 19.25 -1.79 7.02
CA ALA A 426 20.46 -1.10 7.45
C ALA A 426 20.20 0.30 8.06
N SER A 427 18.99 0.83 7.95
CA SER A 427 18.66 2.17 8.46
C SER A 427 18.58 2.21 9.99
N LYS A 428 18.81 3.41 10.55
CA LYS A 428 18.62 3.66 11.99
C LYS A 428 17.18 3.41 12.44
N LEU A 429 16.21 3.59 11.54
CA LEU A 429 14.79 3.35 11.78
C LEU A 429 14.55 1.87 12.08
N TRP A 430 15.03 0.98 11.20
CA TRP A 430 14.87 -0.46 11.37
C TRP A 430 15.60 -0.99 12.61
N SER A 431 16.84 -0.53 12.83
CA SER A 431 17.66 -0.97 13.96
C SER A 431 17.15 -0.51 15.33
N ASN A 432 16.20 0.44 15.38
CA ASN A 432 15.62 0.93 16.62
C ASN A 432 14.45 0.02 17.03
N PRO A 433 14.60 -0.84 18.06
CA PRO A 433 13.54 -1.78 18.45
C PRO A 433 12.30 -1.08 19.00
N GLN A 434 12.43 0.18 19.45
CA GLN A 434 11.31 0.98 19.96
C GLN A 434 10.51 1.65 18.84
N LYS A 435 11.00 1.64 17.60
CA LYS A 435 10.22 2.02 16.42
C LYS A 435 9.62 0.78 15.78
N LYS A 436 8.34 0.84 15.45
CA LYS A 436 7.62 -0.24 14.79
C LYS A 436 7.64 -0.01 13.30
N VAL A 437 8.50 -0.74 12.60
CA VAL A 437 8.74 -0.58 11.16
C VAL A 437 8.43 -1.87 10.43
N ALA A 438 7.69 -1.79 9.33
CA ALA A 438 7.48 -2.94 8.45
C ALA A 438 7.85 -2.64 6.99
N ILE A 439 8.18 -3.71 6.27
CA ILE A 439 8.34 -3.74 4.82
C ILE A 439 7.28 -4.68 4.27
N VAL A 440 6.47 -4.18 3.34
CA VAL A 440 5.55 -4.95 2.51
C VAL A 440 6.22 -5.18 1.17
N ILE A 441 6.20 -6.42 0.70
CA ILE A 441 6.58 -6.79 -0.67
C ILE A 441 5.32 -7.28 -1.34
N MET A 442 4.87 -6.58 -2.38
CA MET A 442 3.64 -6.92 -3.08
C MET A 442 3.74 -6.63 -4.58
N PHE A 443 2.79 -7.20 -5.33
CA PHE A 443 2.58 -6.87 -6.74
C PHE A 443 1.24 -6.16 -6.90
N ASP A 444 1.10 -5.39 -7.98
CA ASP A 444 -0.14 -4.73 -8.36
C ASP A 444 -1.22 -5.74 -8.80
N GLU A 445 -0.86 -6.75 -9.59
CA GLU A 445 -1.81 -7.73 -10.08
C GLU A 445 -1.25 -9.13 -10.35
N GLY A 446 -2.16 -10.10 -10.35
CA GLY A 446 -1.92 -11.46 -10.78
C GLY A 446 -2.12 -11.65 -12.29
N SER A 447 -2.58 -12.83 -12.67
CA SER A 447 -2.83 -13.24 -14.07
C SER A 447 -4.15 -14.01 -14.28
N ALA A 448 -4.95 -14.25 -13.23
CA ALA A 448 -6.23 -14.92 -13.38
C ALA A 448 -7.32 -13.96 -13.89
N THR A 449 -7.97 -14.33 -15.00
CA THR A 449 -9.01 -13.52 -15.66
C THR A 449 -10.43 -14.06 -15.48
N ALA A 450 -10.58 -15.20 -14.78
CA ALA A 450 -11.86 -15.86 -14.57
C ALA A 450 -11.85 -16.66 -13.25
N GLY A 451 -13.03 -17.09 -12.82
CA GLY A 451 -13.20 -17.84 -11.56
C GLY A 451 -13.15 -16.91 -10.35
N PHE A 452 -12.58 -17.40 -9.23
CA PHE A 452 -12.31 -16.58 -8.05
C PHE A 452 -11.04 -15.77 -8.29
N ASN A 453 -11.08 -14.77 -9.16
CA ASN A 453 -9.93 -13.93 -9.50
C ASN A 453 -9.96 -12.56 -8.81
N SER A 454 -10.85 -12.38 -7.83
CA SER A 454 -10.90 -11.20 -6.99
C SER A 454 -11.53 -11.57 -5.65
N CYS A 455 -11.32 -10.74 -4.65
CA CYS A 455 -12.06 -10.80 -3.41
C CYS A 455 -12.17 -9.42 -2.77
N CYS A 456 -12.97 -9.41 -1.71
CA CYS A 456 -13.16 -8.35 -0.73
C CYS A 456 -13.42 -6.99 -1.35
N GLY A 457 -14.70 -6.63 -1.42
CA GLY A 457 -15.19 -5.36 -1.93
C GLY A 457 -15.16 -5.26 -3.45
N TRP A 458 -14.98 -6.36 -4.17
CA TRP A 458 -14.92 -6.39 -5.63
C TRP A 458 -16.33 -6.30 -6.27
N ASN A 459 -16.38 -6.15 -7.60
CA ASN A 459 -17.58 -6.22 -8.41
C ASN A 459 -17.94 -7.69 -8.69
N THR A 460 -18.70 -8.30 -7.77
CA THR A 460 -19.01 -9.73 -7.79
C THR A 460 -19.57 -10.21 -9.12
N ALA A 461 -18.99 -11.30 -9.62
CA ALA A 461 -19.32 -11.94 -10.89
C ALA A 461 -19.30 -10.99 -12.11
N ASN A 462 -18.48 -9.93 -12.05
CA ASN A 462 -18.43 -8.87 -13.08
C ASN A 462 -19.81 -8.24 -13.35
N SER A 463 -20.58 -8.02 -12.28
CA SER A 463 -21.93 -7.49 -12.34
C SER A 463 -22.03 -6.24 -13.22
N THR A 464 -23.06 -6.23 -14.07
CA THR A 464 -23.37 -5.13 -14.98
C THR A 464 -24.23 -4.05 -14.32
N VAL A 465 -24.55 -4.20 -13.04
CA VAL A 465 -25.37 -3.25 -12.27
C VAL A 465 -24.63 -2.60 -11.10
N ALA A 466 -23.36 -2.94 -10.88
CA ALA A 466 -22.55 -2.40 -9.80
C ALA A 466 -22.44 -0.87 -9.87
N LYS A 467 -22.52 -0.21 -8.69
CA LYS A 467 -22.38 1.23 -8.52
C LYS A 467 -21.65 1.54 -7.22
N PRO A 468 -20.84 2.61 -7.15
CA PRO A 468 -20.30 3.06 -5.86
C PRO A 468 -21.44 3.60 -5.01
N LEU A 469 -21.29 3.58 -3.69
CA LEU A 469 -22.22 4.27 -2.80
C LEU A 469 -21.66 5.62 -2.35
N LYS A 470 -22.53 6.63 -2.33
CA LYS A 470 -22.28 7.92 -1.69
C LYS A 470 -23.19 8.11 -0.48
N ARG A 471 -22.69 8.87 0.50
CA ARG A 471 -23.45 9.24 1.68
C ARG A 471 -24.29 10.48 1.39
N ASN A 472 -25.57 10.42 1.72
CA ASN A 472 -26.51 11.51 1.62
C ASN A 472 -26.40 12.44 2.85
N ALA A 473 -26.95 13.65 2.75
CA ALA A 473 -26.92 14.63 3.84
C ALA A 473 -27.65 14.16 5.11
N ASP A 474 -28.63 13.27 4.97
CA ASP A 474 -29.36 12.63 6.08
C ASP A 474 -28.62 11.44 6.72
N GLY A 475 -27.43 11.10 6.20
CA GLY A 475 -26.61 10.00 6.67
C GLY A 475 -26.90 8.65 6.01
N THR A 476 -27.95 8.52 5.20
CA THR A 476 -28.24 7.31 4.42
C THR A 476 -27.28 7.16 3.23
N TRP A 477 -27.30 6.01 2.57
CA TRP A 477 -26.48 5.73 1.40
C TRP A 477 -27.34 5.55 0.15
N SER A 478 -26.83 6.01 -0.99
CA SER A 478 -27.45 5.81 -2.29
C SER A 478 -26.40 5.51 -3.36
N PRO A 479 -26.77 4.81 -4.45
CA PRO A 479 -25.87 4.61 -5.58
C PRO A 479 -25.42 5.95 -6.18
N ASP A 480 -24.12 6.09 -6.40
CA ASP A 480 -23.54 7.26 -7.05
C ASP A 480 -23.43 7.04 -8.56
N THR A 481 -24.29 7.72 -9.30
CA THR A 481 -24.32 7.66 -10.76
C THR A 481 -23.32 8.61 -11.43
N SER A 482 -22.54 9.37 -10.66
CA SER A 482 -21.53 10.28 -11.22
C SER A 482 -20.28 9.55 -11.73
N VAL A 483 -20.03 8.33 -11.26
CA VAL A 483 -18.91 7.50 -11.68
C VAL A 483 -19.31 6.67 -12.89
N VAL A 484 -18.81 7.08 -14.06
CA VAL A 484 -19.08 6.42 -15.34
C VAL A 484 -18.26 5.13 -15.44
N ASN A 485 -18.75 4.15 -16.19
CA ASN A 485 -18.07 2.87 -16.44
C ASN A 485 -17.74 2.03 -15.18
N TYR A 486 -18.36 2.33 -14.03
CA TYR A 486 -18.06 1.63 -12.78
C TYR A 486 -18.22 0.10 -12.86
N THR A 487 -19.12 -0.39 -13.72
CA THR A 487 -19.32 -1.83 -13.95
C THR A 487 -18.13 -2.51 -14.63
N LYS A 488 -17.20 -1.74 -15.23
CA LYS A 488 -15.96 -2.22 -15.85
C LYS A 488 -14.80 -2.31 -14.86
N GLY A 489 -14.85 -1.54 -13.77
CA GLY A 489 -13.86 -1.59 -12.69
C GLY A 489 -14.16 -2.65 -11.63
N ASN A 490 -13.23 -2.78 -10.70
CA ASN A 490 -13.24 -3.59 -9.50
C ASN A 490 -13.42 -5.10 -9.79
N ARG A 491 -12.88 -5.59 -10.91
CA ARG A 491 -13.10 -6.97 -11.41
C ARG A 491 -12.03 -7.99 -10.98
N GLY A 492 -10.97 -7.51 -10.35
CA GLY A 492 -9.77 -8.27 -9.99
C GLY A 492 -9.01 -8.85 -11.17
N HIS A 493 -7.88 -9.49 -10.84
CA HIS A 493 -6.98 -10.11 -11.81
C HIS A 493 -6.11 -11.21 -11.18
N GLY A 494 -6.66 -11.94 -10.21
CA GLY A 494 -6.01 -13.08 -9.56
C GLY A 494 -5.20 -12.74 -8.31
N GLU A 495 -4.54 -13.76 -7.79
CA GLU A 495 -3.74 -13.67 -6.57
C GLU A 495 -2.27 -13.38 -6.88
N SER A 496 -1.64 -12.61 -6.00
CA SER A 496 -0.20 -12.38 -6.04
C SER A 496 0.43 -12.44 -4.65
N ILE A 497 1.76 -12.35 -4.63
CA ILE A 497 2.57 -12.33 -3.43
C ILE A 497 2.23 -11.10 -2.59
N TYR A 498 2.02 -11.33 -1.30
CA TYR A 498 2.00 -10.32 -0.28
C TYR A 498 2.82 -10.79 0.93
N GLY A 499 4.01 -10.23 1.09
CA GLY A 499 4.93 -10.54 2.19
C GLY A 499 5.10 -9.38 3.16
N VAL A 500 5.25 -9.68 4.45
CA VAL A 500 5.52 -8.68 5.50
C VAL A 500 6.77 -9.06 6.29
N LEU A 501 7.70 -8.11 6.39
CA LEU A 501 8.83 -8.14 7.30
C LEU A 501 8.64 -7.08 8.35
N THR A 502 8.97 -7.38 9.61
CA THR A 502 8.91 -6.40 10.72
C THR A 502 10.22 -6.40 11.51
N ASN A 503 10.61 -5.22 12.02
CA ASN A 503 11.79 -5.08 12.85
C ASN A 503 11.56 -5.52 14.31
N GLN A 504 10.33 -5.87 14.66
CA GLN A 504 9.98 -6.33 16.00
C GLN A 504 10.52 -7.75 16.23
N ALA A 505 11.33 -7.91 17.27
CA ALA A 505 12.02 -9.18 17.54
C ALA A 505 11.04 -10.29 17.95
N ASP A 506 10.03 -9.93 18.76
CA ASP A 506 9.06 -10.86 19.34
C ASP A 506 7.84 -11.10 18.45
N ALA A 507 7.73 -10.39 17.32
CA ALA A 507 6.65 -10.60 16.36
C ALA A 507 6.65 -12.04 15.81
N PRO A 508 5.47 -12.57 15.45
CA PRO A 508 5.39 -13.82 14.70
C PRO A 508 6.16 -13.71 13.38
N LYS A 509 6.83 -14.81 13.02
CA LYS A 509 7.63 -14.96 11.79
C LYS A 509 7.39 -16.35 11.21
N GLY A 510 7.52 -16.48 9.90
CA GLY A 510 7.23 -17.71 9.16
C GLY A 510 5.77 -18.12 9.25
N GLN A 511 4.85 -17.17 9.47
CA GLN A 511 3.42 -17.44 9.54
C GLN A 511 2.73 -17.12 8.20
N SER A 512 1.64 -17.84 7.95
CA SER A 512 0.77 -17.62 6.80
C SER A 512 -0.65 -17.33 7.25
N ASP A 513 -1.30 -16.43 6.54
CA ASP A 513 -2.73 -16.10 6.67
C ASP A 513 -3.39 -16.39 5.32
N SER A 514 -4.28 -17.39 5.34
CA SER A 514 -5.00 -17.90 4.18
C SER A 514 -6.28 -17.10 3.90
N ASP A 515 -6.64 -16.18 4.76
CA ASP A 515 -7.89 -15.48 4.62
C ASP A 515 -7.84 -14.50 3.44
N ALA A 516 -8.99 -14.22 2.84
CA ALA A 516 -9.05 -13.50 1.57
C ALA A 516 -8.90 -11.99 1.81
N TYR A 517 -8.01 -11.36 1.06
CA TYR A 517 -7.73 -9.92 1.14
C TYR A 517 -7.49 -9.31 -0.24
N SER A 518 -7.72 -8.00 -0.36
CA SER A 518 -7.49 -7.23 -1.58
C SER A 518 -6.77 -5.92 -1.29
N HIS A 519 -6.47 -5.11 -2.32
CA HIS A 519 -5.96 -3.75 -2.09
C HIS A 519 -6.89 -2.90 -1.21
N PHE A 520 -8.21 -3.09 -1.30
CA PHE A 520 -9.15 -2.38 -0.42
C PHE A 520 -8.98 -2.79 1.05
N SER A 521 -8.67 -4.08 1.28
CA SER A 521 -8.39 -4.62 2.62
C SER A 521 -7.07 -4.08 3.17
N PHE A 522 -6.06 -3.92 2.32
CA PHE A 522 -4.81 -3.30 2.72
C PHE A 522 -5.00 -1.81 3.05
N VAL A 523 -5.74 -1.05 2.24
CA VAL A 523 -6.05 0.35 2.55
C VAL A 523 -6.84 0.48 3.86
N ARG A 524 -7.83 -0.40 4.09
CA ARG A 524 -8.51 -0.46 5.40
C ARG A 524 -7.54 -0.71 6.54
N THR A 525 -6.65 -1.68 6.39
CA THR A 525 -5.59 -1.99 7.36
C THR A 525 -4.72 -0.77 7.64
N LEU A 526 -4.34 0.00 6.63
CA LEU A 526 -3.58 1.24 6.80
C LEU A 526 -4.40 2.32 7.52
N GLN A 527 -5.70 2.44 7.23
CA GLN A 527 -6.58 3.35 7.95
C GLN A 527 -6.66 2.99 9.45
N ASP A 528 -6.74 1.72 9.80
CA ASP A 528 -6.78 1.29 11.21
C ASP A 528 -5.41 1.46 11.88
N MET A 529 -4.34 1.02 11.19
CA MET A 529 -2.95 1.12 11.64
C MET A 529 -2.55 2.55 11.98
N PHE A 530 -3.03 3.54 11.23
CA PHE A 530 -2.71 4.96 11.39
C PHE A 530 -3.84 5.79 12.03
N GLN A 531 -4.94 5.17 12.48
CA GLN A 531 -6.12 5.84 13.02
C GLN A 531 -6.65 6.93 12.07
N LEU A 532 -7.00 6.54 10.86
CA LEU A 532 -7.61 7.41 9.84
C LEU A 532 -9.12 7.17 9.74
N ALA A 533 -9.64 6.16 10.44
CA ALA A 533 -11.05 5.79 10.46
C ALA A 533 -11.50 5.29 11.85
N ASP A 534 -12.81 5.13 12.00
CA ASP A 534 -13.50 4.56 13.14
C ASP A 534 -14.40 3.40 12.68
N PRO A 535 -14.14 2.14 13.09
CA PRO A 535 -14.99 0.95 12.86
C PRO A 535 -16.48 1.12 13.15
N LYS A 536 -16.86 2.04 14.04
CA LYS A 536 -18.27 2.33 14.37
C LYS A 536 -18.92 3.39 13.48
N VAL A 537 -18.16 4.02 12.59
CA VAL A 537 -18.64 5.06 11.68
C VAL A 537 -18.24 4.70 10.26
N ASP A 538 -19.10 4.00 9.52
CA ASP A 538 -18.79 3.52 8.15
C ASP A 538 -18.34 4.64 7.20
N ALA A 539 -18.86 5.86 7.40
CA ALA A 539 -18.52 7.04 6.62
C ALA A 539 -17.08 7.54 6.83
N SER A 540 -16.41 7.10 7.91
CA SER A 540 -15.00 7.41 8.15
C SER A 540 -14.06 6.58 7.27
N TYR A 541 -14.53 5.43 6.77
CA TYR A 541 -13.79 4.64 5.79
C TYR A 541 -13.98 5.18 4.37
N MET A 542 -12.91 5.23 3.60
CA MET A 542 -12.93 5.74 2.22
C MET A 542 -13.45 4.70 1.23
N ASN A 543 -14.28 5.12 0.28
CA ASN A 543 -14.74 4.31 -0.85
C ASN A 543 -15.06 2.84 -0.48
N ARG A 544 -14.50 1.81 -1.14
CA ARG A 544 -14.86 0.41 -0.83
C ARG A 544 -14.24 -0.14 0.46
N SER A 545 -13.27 0.53 1.10
CA SER A 545 -12.78 0.09 2.42
C SER A 545 -13.88 0.01 3.48
N LYS A 546 -15.00 0.73 3.27
CA LYS A 546 -16.18 0.69 4.13
C LYS A 546 -17.07 -0.55 3.94
N TYR A 547 -16.87 -1.34 2.88
CA TYR A 547 -17.76 -2.45 2.50
C TYR A 547 -17.53 -3.68 3.39
N SER A 548 -17.65 -3.50 4.70
CA SER A 548 -17.69 -4.60 5.69
C SER A 548 -18.94 -5.46 5.48
N GLU A 549 -18.96 -6.66 6.09
CA GLU A 549 -20.15 -7.51 6.09
C GLU A 549 -21.38 -6.76 6.60
N ARG A 550 -21.25 -6.06 7.74
CA ARG A 550 -22.30 -5.21 8.29
C ARG A 550 -22.76 -4.13 7.32
N PHE A 551 -21.83 -3.41 6.69
CA PHE A 551 -22.18 -2.33 5.78
C PHE A 551 -22.92 -2.85 4.54
N ILE A 552 -22.42 -3.94 3.94
CA ILE A 552 -23.07 -4.58 2.78
C ILE A 552 -24.47 -5.04 3.18
N ALA A 553 -24.62 -5.73 4.31
CA ALA A 553 -25.91 -6.21 4.80
C ALA A 553 -26.93 -5.06 4.99
N GLN A 554 -26.51 -3.96 5.62
CA GLN A 554 -27.38 -2.79 5.84
C GLN A 554 -27.79 -2.09 4.54
N ASN A 555 -26.96 -2.18 3.51
CA ASN A 555 -27.14 -1.43 2.25
C ASN A 555 -27.39 -2.36 1.06
N ILE A 556 -27.79 -3.62 1.27
CA ILE A 556 -27.87 -4.63 0.22
C ILE A 556 -28.80 -4.24 -0.94
N LEU A 557 -29.86 -3.48 -0.66
CA LEU A 557 -30.78 -2.96 -1.68
C LEU A 557 -30.13 -1.94 -2.62
N ASN A 558 -29.06 -1.28 -2.18
CA ASN A 558 -28.26 -0.34 -2.97
C ASN A 558 -27.02 -1.00 -3.59
N LEU A 559 -26.70 -2.25 -3.22
CA LEU A 559 -25.55 -3.01 -3.71
C LEU A 559 -26.02 -4.30 -4.40
N PRO A 560 -26.76 -4.19 -5.51
CA PRO A 560 -27.32 -5.34 -6.21
C PRO A 560 -26.25 -6.32 -6.74
N GLU A 561 -24.99 -5.90 -6.86
CA GLU A 561 -23.86 -6.80 -7.18
C GLU A 561 -23.62 -7.88 -6.12
N TYR A 562 -23.94 -7.63 -4.85
CA TYR A 562 -23.82 -8.61 -3.77
C TYR A 562 -25.11 -9.40 -3.53
N ALA A 563 -26.20 -9.08 -4.26
CA ALA A 563 -27.48 -9.76 -4.08
C ALA A 563 -27.36 -11.25 -4.43
N GLY A 564 -27.62 -12.11 -3.44
CA GLY A 564 -27.53 -13.55 -3.61
C GLY A 564 -26.11 -14.12 -3.54
N SER A 565 -25.11 -13.32 -3.12
CA SER A 565 -23.80 -13.89 -2.76
C SER A 565 -23.97 -14.93 -1.66
N ALA A 566 -23.37 -16.09 -1.88
CA ALA A 566 -23.39 -17.21 -0.93
C ALA A 566 -22.34 -17.07 0.18
N ASP A 567 -21.45 -16.08 0.08
CA ASP A 567 -20.29 -15.95 0.96
C ASP A 567 -19.95 -14.48 1.16
N THR A 568 -20.67 -13.87 2.09
CA THR A 568 -20.56 -12.45 2.43
C THR A 568 -19.20 -12.09 3.01
N HIS A 569 -18.51 -13.05 3.64
CA HIS A 569 -17.17 -12.83 4.19
C HIS A 569 -16.14 -12.60 3.11
N PHE A 570 -16.14 -13.47 2.10
CA PHE A 570 -15.24 -13.34 0.95
C PHE A 570 -15.49 -12.06 0.15
N ASP A 571 -16.73 -11.59 0.11
CA ASP A 571 -17.10 -10.37 -0.60
C ASP A 571 -16.86 -9.10 0.22
N ALA A 572 -16.70 -9.19 1.54
CA ALA A 572 -16.53 -8.03 2.41
C ALA A 572 -15.07 -7.58 2.53
N VAL A 573 -14.86 -6.26 2.63
CA VAL A 573 -13.56 -5.68 2.97
C VAL A 573 -13.38 -5.70 4.48
N ARG A 574 -12.18 -6.08 4.91
CA ARG A 574 -11.82 -6.22 6.33
C ARG A 574 -10.34 -5.91 6.54
N PRO A 575 -9.94 -5.55 7.77
CA PRO A 575 -8.53 -5.39 8.08
C PRO A 575 -7.79 -6.74 8.01
N MET A 576 -6.52 -6.68 7.67
CA MET A 576 -5.62 -7.84 7.51
C MET A 576 -5.12 -8.36 8.86
N ASN A 577 -6.02 -8.66 9.78
CA ASN A 577 -5.74 -8.95 11.18
C ASN A 577 -5.85 -10.43 11.57
N HIS A 578 -6.15 -11.33 10.61
CA HIS A 578 -6.43 -12.75 10.85
C HIS A 578 -7.49 -13.03 11.94
N ALA A 579 -8.43 -12.09 12.18
CA ALA A 579 -9.42 -12.27 13.23
C ALA A 579 -10.50 -13.29 12.84
N TYR A 580 -10.90 -13.32 11.57
CA TYR A 580 -11.91 -14.27 11.12
C TYR A 580 -11.36 -15.69 11.14
N VAL A 581 -12.09 -16.55 11.85
CA VAL A 581 -11.77 -17.97 11.94
C VAL A 581 -12.62 -18.69 10.89
N ILE A 582 -11.98 -19.12 9.81
CA ILE A 582 -12.62 -19.85 8.72
C ILE A 582 -13.39 -21.06 9.27
N PRO A 583 -14.69 -21.25 8.95
CA PRO A 583 -15.47 -22.39 9.43
C PRO A 583 -14.85 -23.73 9.02
N ALA A 584 -14.91 -24.75 9.89
CA ALA A 584 -14.23 -26.04 9.69
C ALA A 584 -14.57 -26.76 8.36
N SER A 585 -15.74 -26.48 7.76
CA SER A 585 -16.16 -27.05 6.48
C SER A 585 -15.96 -26.12 5.27
N TYR A 586 -15.52 -24.89 5.50
CA TYR A 586 -15.30 -23.91 4.44
C TYR A 586 -14.00 -24.26 3.70
N VAL A 587 -14.08 -24.26 2.37
CA VAL A 587 -12.95 -24.45 1.48
C VAL A 587 -12.59 -23.09 0.91
N GLN A 588 -11.36 -22.65 1.16
CA GLN A 588 -10.81 -21.40 0.67
C GLN A 588 -10.97 -21.29 -0.85
N LYS A 589 -11.47 -20.15 -1.30
CA LYS A 589 -11.53 -19.82 -2.72
C LYS A 589 -10.15 -19.44 -3.21
N GLN A 590 -9.75 -19.99 -4.36
CA GLN A 590 -8.45 -19.74 -4.97
C GLN A 590 -8.61 -19.40 -6.45
N SER A 591 -7.71 -18.56 -6.95
CA SER A 591 -7.59 -18.23 -8.36
C SER A 591 -6.76 -19.27 -9.13
N SER A 592 -6.77 -19.21 -10.47
CA SER A 592 -6.02 -20.15 -11.31
C SER A 592 -4.51 -19.90 -11.36
N ASP A 593 -4.05 -18.80 -10.79
CA ASP A 593 -2.65 -18.33 -10.81
C ASP A 593 -1.93 -18.53 -9.47
N ILE A 594 -2.44 -19.42 -8.61
CA ILE A 594 -1.70 -19.95 -7.46
C ILE A 594 -0.64 -20.97 -7.88
N ALA A 595 0.36 -21.18 -7.04
CA ALA A 595 1.42 -22.15 -7.32
C ALA A 595 0.83 -23.56 -7.52
N ALA A 596 1.30 -24.27 -8.56
CA ALA A 596 0.79 -25.58 -8.92
C ALA A 596 0.89 -26.58 -7.76
N GLY A 597 -0.20 -27.30 -7.49
CA GLY A 597 -0.29 -28.27 -6.38
C GLY A 597 -0.60 -27.66 -5.02
N THR A 598 -0.73 -26.34 -4.91
CA THR A 598 -1.28 -25.69 -3.70
C THR A 598 -2.71 -26.16 -3.51
N GLN A 599 -3.01 -26.74 -2.34
CA GLN A 599 -4.36 -27.14 -1.98
C GLN A 599 -5.08 -25.96 -1.34
N ALA A 600 -6.37 -25.81 -1.61
CA ALA A 600 -7.22 -24.88 -0.88
C ALA A 600 -7.22 -25.23 0.60
N GLN A 601 -7.02 -24.23 1.45
CA GLN A 601 -7.16 -24.37 2.88
C GLN A 601 -8.59 -24.81 3.21
N VAL A 602 -8.75 -25.82 4.06
CA VAL A 602 -10.05 -26.28 4.55
C VAL A 602 -10.12 -26.04 6.05
N GLY A 603 -11.09 -25.25 6.47
CA GLY A 603 -11.19 -24.83 7.87
C GLY A 603 -10.16 -23.76 8.25
N PRO A 604 -10.04 -23.45 9.54
CA PRO A 604 -9.17 -22.39 10.02
C PRO A 604 -7.69 -22.72 9.84
N ASP A 605 -6.87 -21.69 9.64
CA ASP A 605 -5.42 -21.82 9.69
C ASP A 605 -4.97 -22.36 11.05
N ALA A 606 -3.91 -23.16 11.05
CA ALA A 606 -3.45 -23.86 12.24
C ALA A 606 -3.08 -22.94 13.41
N THR A 607 -2.66 -21.70 13.14
CA THR A 607 -2.15 -20.77 14.16
C THR A 607 -3.07 -19.58 14.45
N GLN A 608 -3.93 -19.18 13.50
CA GLN A 608 -4.80 -17.98 13.60
C GLN A 608 -4.04 -16.74 14.08
N VAL A 609 -2.79 -16.59 13.63
CA VAL A 609 -1.90 -15.53 14.08
C VAL A 609 -2.08 -14.31 13.19
N ASN A 610 -2.33 -13.16 13.83
CA ASN A 610 -2.27 -11.87 13.17
C ASN A 610 -0.83 -11.57 12.69
N LEU A 611 -0.65 -11.47 11.38
CA LEU A 611 0.67 -11.31 10.78
C LEU A 611 1.29 -9.93 10.99
N TRP A 612 0.52 -8.93 11.43
CA TRP A 612 1.01 -7.62 11.82
C TRP A 612 1.40 -7.52 13.30
N ALA A 613 1.06 -8.54 14.11
CA ALA A 613 1.29 -8.51 15.55
C ALA A 613 2.75 -8.19 15.88
N LEU A 614 2.95 -7.43 16.95
CA LEU A 614 4.28 -6.99 17.36
C LEU A 614 4.95 -7.97 18.33
N LYS A 615 4.17 -8.92 18.85
CA LYS A 615 4.55 -9.99 19.78
C LYS A 615 3.71 -11.23 19.49
N LYS A 616 4.28 -12.42 19.75
CA LYS A 616 3.61 -13.73 19.60
C LYS A 616 2.44 -13.93 20.55
#